data_AF-A0AAP0KCM3-F1
#
_entry.id   AF-A0AAP0KCM3-F1
#
_cell.length_a   1.000
_cell.length_b   1.000
_cell.length_c   1.000
_cell.angle_alpha   90.00
_cell.angle_beta   90.00
_cell.angle_gamma   90.00
#
_symmetry.space_group_name_H-M   'P 1'
#
loop_
_entity.id
_entity.type
_entity.pdbx_description
1 polymer ?
#
loop_
_entity_poly.entity_id
_entity_poly.type
_entity_poly.pdbx_seq_one_letter_code
_entity_poly.pdbx_strand_id
1 'polypeptide(L)'
;MSKRVELHEEFINGVATYDLTINSKSGITVRVYEPERKSNDDSKFPIVLHFHGGGFCISQYDWAMYYHVYTKFARMARAVDRRIRDKLAEPDRELARSDFNRVFLIGDSSGGNLVHAVVAPAGEVDLSPVRLAGAVPVHPGFVRSVRSESEKRKEFETPFLTVDMVDKFLAMALPRGSTKDHPITCLMGEAAPPLSGMKFPPYMVAVAENDLIKEMRLGLTIWIMKRLTRHVINMS
;
A
#
# COMPACT_ATOMS: atom_id res chain seq x y z
N MET A 1 -22.89 2.18 2.84
CA MET A 1 -21.95 1.17 2.29
C MET A 1 -21.62 1.58 0.87
N SER A 2 -20.34 1.59 0.50
CA SER A 2 -19.91 1.91 -0.88
C SER A 2 -20.41 0.83 -1.84
N LYS A 3 -20.79 1.22 -3.06
CA LYS A 3 -21.23 0.27 -4.09
C LYS A 3 -20.04 -0.60 -4.52
N ARG A 4 -20.24 -1.91 -4.64
CA ARG A 4 -19.25 -2.82 -5.23
C ARG A 4 -19.30 -2.74 -6.74
N VAL A 5 -18.15 -2.85 -7.38
CA VAL A 5 -18.06 -2.87 -8.84
C VAL A 5 -17.90 -4.31 -9.30
N GLU A 6 -18.75 -4.70 -10.25
CA GLU A 6 -18.69 -6.01 -10.92
C GLU A 6 -17.42 -6.11 -11.77
N LEU A 7 -16.91 -7.34 -11.85
CA LEU A 7 -15.75 -7.66 -12.68
C LEU A 7 -16.11 -7.57 -14.16
N HIS A 8 -15.13 -7.23 -14.99
CA HIS A 8 -15.30 -7.20 -16.44
C HIS A 8 -14.01 -7.65 -17.13
N GLU A 9 -14.03 -8.83 -17.74
CA GLU A 9 -12.86 -9.35 -18.47
C GLU A 9 -12.64 -8.63 -19.80
N GLU A 10 -13.68 -7.99 -20.33
CA GLU A 10 -13.56 -7.09 -21.48
C GLU A 10 -12.93 -5.74 -21.07
N PHE A 11 -12.18 -5.14 -21.99
CA PHE A 11 -11.54 -3.84 -21.78
C PHE A 11 -12.59 -2.72 -21.82
N ILE A 12 -13.01 -2.27 -20.65
CA ILE A 12 -13.88 -1.09 -20.50
C ILE A 12 -12.99 0.11 -20.24
N ASN A 13 -13.02 1.11 -21.13
CA ASN A 13 -12.15 2.28 -21.08
C ASN A 13 -10.65 1.91 -21.02
N GLY A 14 -10.26 0.81 -21.66
CA GLY A 14 -8.87 0.33 -21.75
C GLY A 14 -8.35 -0.42 -20.53
N VAL A 15 -9.23 -0.90 -19.64
CA VAL A 15 -8.87 -1.75 -18.49
C VAL A 15 -9.83 -2.93 -18.39
N ALA A 16 -9.30 -4.12 -18.12
CA ALA A 16 -10.06 -5.30 -17.72
C ALA A 16 -9.86 -5.55 -16.22
N THR A 17 -10.87 -6.13 -15.56
CA THR A 17 -10.83 -6.47 -14.14
C THR A 17 -11.32 -7.88 -13.87
N TYR A 18 -10.55 -8.62 -13.08
CA TYR A 18 -10.87 -9.98 -12.66
C TYR A 18 -10.26 -10.26 -11.29
N ASP A 19 -10.81 -11.23 -10.57
CA ASP A 19 -10.30 -11.64 -9.25
C ASP A 19 -9.46 -12.93 -9.39
N LEU A 20 -8.33 -12.96 -8.70
CA LEU A 20 -7.39 -14.08 -8.66
C LEU A 20 -7.22 -14.55 -7.21
N THR A 21 -7.54 -15.81 -6.93
CA THR A 21 -7.27 -16.44 -5.62
C THR A 21 -5.81 -16.88 -5.55
N ILE A 22 -5.04 -16.27 -4.65
CA ILE A 22 -3.60 -16.46 -4.51
C ILE A 22 -3.26 -17.63 -3.58
N ASN A 23 -4.04 -17.79 -2.53
CA ASN A 23 -3.86 -18.89 -1.59
C ASN A 23 -5.23 -19.45 -1.24
N SER A 24 -5.52 -20.63 -1.77
CA SER A 24 -6.79 -21.33 -1.56
C SER A 24 -6.99 -21.76 -0.10
N LYS A 25 -5.92 -21.99 0.66
CA LYS A 25 -6.01 -22.37 2.09
C LYS A 25 -6.36 -21.18 2.97
N SER A 26 -5.81 -20.01 2.68
CA SER A 26 -6.09 -18.78 3.44
C SER A 26 -7.23 -17.95 2.85
N GLY A 27 -7.78 -18.34 1.70
CA GLY A 27 -8.82 -17.60 0.98
C GLY A 27 -8.38 -16.20 0.52
N ILE A 28 -7.07 -15.98 0.32
CA ILE A 28 -6.59 -14.65 -0.10
C ILE A 28 -6.86 -14.48 -1.59
N THR A 29 -7.75 -13.55 -1.91
CA THR A 29 -8.10 -13.13 -3.28
C THR A 29 -7.62 -11.71 -3.54
N VAL A 30 -7.22 -11.44 -4.77
CA VAL A 30 -6.91 -10.08 -5.24
C VAL A 30 -7.64 -9.74 -6.51
N ARG A 31 -7.92 -8.45 -6.69
CA ARG A 31 -8.43 -7.92 -7.94
C ARG A 31 -7.27 -7.43 -8.81
N VAL A 32 -7.25 -7.89 -10.05
CA VAL A 32 -6.28 -7.46 -11.06
C VAL A 32 -6.90 -6.39 -11.92
N TYR A 33 -6.14 -5.33 -12.18
CA TYR A 33 -6.49 -4.28 -13.15
C TYR A 33 -5.49 -4.37 -14.30
N GLU A 34 -5.92 -4.93 -15.42
CA GLU A 34 -5.06 -5.15 -16.58
C GLU A 34 -5.29 -4.05 -17.62
N PRO A 35 -4.29 -3.23 -17.96
CA PRO A 35 -4.42 -2.25 -19.02
C PRO A 35 -4.37 -2.90 -20.41
N GLU A 36 -5.14 -2.35 -21.34
CA GLU A 36 -5.16 -2.78 -22.73
C GLU A 36 -3.78 -2.56 -23.40
N ARG A 37 -3.34 -3.51 -24.25
CA ARG A 37 -2.15 -3.28 -25.09
C ARG A 37 -2.56 -2.42 -26.27
N LYS A 38 -1.71 -1.45 -26.59
CA LYS A 38 -1.70 -0.88 -27.93
C LYS A 38 -1.15 -1.92 -28.91
N SER A 39 -1.72 -1.98 -30.12
CA SER A 39 -1.18 -2.80 -31.19
C SER A 39 0.27 -2.41 -31.47
N ASN A 40 1.15 -3.40 -31.61
CA ASN A 40 2.60 -3.28 -31.85
C ASN A 40 3.48 -2.92 -30.64
N ASP A 41 2.96 -2.93 -29.41
CA ASP A 41 3.79 -2.70 -28.22
C ASP A 41 4.06 -4.01 -27.48
N ASP A 42 5.28 -4.53 -27.63
CA ASP A 42 5.71 -5.74 -26.95
C ASP A 42 6.28 -5.54 -25.54
N SER A 43 6.26 -4.30 -25.01
CA SER A 43 6.75 -4.02 -23.67
C SER A 43 5.95 -4.75 -22.58
N LYS A 44 6.68 -5.10 -21.52
CA LYS A 44 6.11 -5.62 -20.28
C LYS A 44 5.69 -4.45 -19.39
N PHE A 45 4.59 -4.63 -18.69
CA PHE A 45 4.04 -3.66 -17.76
C PHE A 45 4.71 -3.78 -16.38
N PRO A 46 5.04 -2.67 -15.69
CA PRO A 46 5.35 -2.72 -14.27
C PRO A 46 4.20 -3.34 -13.48
N ILE A 47 4.53 -3.96 -12.36
CA ILE A 47 3.57 -4.48 -11.41
C ILE A 47 3.41 -3.49 -10.28
N VAL A 48 2.18 -3.15 -9.92
CA VAL A 48 1.88 -2.41 -8.70
C VAL A 48 1.08 -3.33 -7.79
N LEU A 49 1.40 -3.36 -6.50
CA LEU A 49 0.59 -4.06 -5.51
C LEU A 49 0.03 -2.99 -4.57
N HIS A 50 -1.27 -2.77 -4.66
CA HIS A 50 -1.93 -1.82 -3.79
C HIS A 50 -2.52 -2.44 -2.51
N PHE A 51 -2.26 -1.82 -1.37
CA PHE A 51 -2.92 -2.08 -0.09
C PHE A 51 -3.88 -0.94 0.24
N HIS A 52 -5.17 -1.24 0.36
CA HIS A 52 -6.17 -0.21 0.60
C HIS A 52 -6.16 0.31 2.05
N GLY A 53 -6.55 1.56 2.21
CA GLY A 53 -6.83 2.23 3.48
C GLY A 53 -8.10 1.74 4.17
N GLY A 54 -8.60 2.48 5.16
CA GLY A 54 -9.82 2.11 5.90
C GLY A 54 -9.54 1.53 7.29
N GLY A 55 -8.55 2.07 8.00
CA GLY A 55 -8.32 1.79 9.42
C GLY A 55 -8.16 0.30 9.75
N PHE A 56 -7.70 -0.51 8.78
CA PHE A 56 -7.61 -1.97 8.83
C PHE A 56 -8.92 -2.77 8.93
N CYS A 57 -10.09 -2.12 9.10
CA CYS A 57 -11.32 -2.84 9.47
C CYS A 57 -12.60 -2.39 8.76
N ILE A 58 -12.61 -1.27 8.03
CA ILE A 58 -13.87 -0.69 7.53
C ILE A 58 -14.07 -0.72 6.02
N SER A 59 -13.01 -0.91 5.23
CA SER A 59 -13.10 -0.90 3.75
C SER A 59 -12.72 -2.24 3.14
N GLN A 60 -13.03 -2.41 1.86
CA GLN A 60 -12.69 -3.60 1.07
C GLN A 60 -12.16 -3.17 -0.29
N TYR A 61 -11.36 -4.04 -0.91
CA TYR A 61 -10.73 -3.80 -2.20
C TYR A 61 -11.70 -3.65 -3.38
N ASP A 62 -12.94 -4.14 -3.26
CA ASP A 62 -13.96 -4.17 -4.31
C ASP A 62 -14.90 -2.94 -4.30
N TRP A 63 -14.64 -1.97 -3.43
CA TRP A 63 -15.44 -0.75 -3.34
C TRP A 63 -15.18 0.20 -4.54
N ALA A 64 -16.24 0.86 -5.03
CA ALA A 64 -16.18 1.70 -6.23
C ALA A 64 -15.13 2.82 -6.17
N MET A 65 -14.87 3.39 -5.00
CA MET A 65 -13.82 4.40 -4.80
C MET A 65 -12.45 3.88 -5.27
N TYR A 66 -12.12 2.64 -4.92
CA TYR A 66 -10.86 2.00 -5.25
C TYR A 66 -10.82 1.60 -6.71
N TYR A 67 -11.93 1.09 -7.25
CA TYR A 67 -12.05 0.82 -8.69
C TYR A 67 -11.71 2.05 -9.55
N HIS A 68 -12.26 3.23 -9.25
CA HIS A 68 -11.99 4.43 -10.04
C HIS A 68 -10.53 4.90 -9.95
N VAL A 69 -9.90 4.73 -8.77
CA VAL A 69 -8.48 5.06 -8.58
C VAL A 69 -7.61 4.08 -9.36
N TYR A 70 -7.83 2.79 -9.23
CA TYR A 70 -6.98 1.76 -9.85
C TYR A 70 -7.14 1.71 -11.37
N THR A 71 -8.35 1.89 -11.91
CA THR A 71 -8.55 1.99 -13.37
C THR A 71 -7.81 3.18 -13.97
N LYS A 72 -7.80 4.34 -13.29
CA LYS A 72 -7.00 5.50 -13.73
C LYS A 72 -5.51 5.20 -13.63
N PHE A 73 -5.07 4.61 -12.51
CA PHE A 73 -3.68 4.29 -12.27
C PHE A 73 -3.13 3.28 -13.29
N ALA A 74 -3.84 2.18 -13.54
CA ALA A 74 -3.48 1.16 -14.52
C ALA A 74 -3.30 1.75 -15.93
N ARG A 75 -4.17 2.68 -16.33
CA ARG A 75 -4.07 3.39 -17.62
C ARG A 75 -2.89 4.36 -17.67
N MET A 76 -2.71 5.18 -16.64
CA MET A 76 -1.69 6.23 -16.61
C MET A 76 -0.28 5.64 -16.47
N ALA A 77 -0.09 4.68 -15.57
CA ALA A 77 1.19 4.04 -15.31
C ALA A 77 1.49 2.92 -16.31
N ARG A 78 0.49 2.49 -17.10
CA ARG A 78 0.52 1.26 -17.91
C ARG A 78 1.03 0.10 -17.06
N ALA A 79 0.44 -0.06 -15.88
CA ALA A 79 0.87 -1.03 -14.88
C ALA A 79 -0.22 -2.07 -14.66
N VAL A 80 0.17 -3.31 -14.37
CA VAL A 80 -0.73 -4.34 -13.87
C VAL A 80 -0.79 -4.20 -12.35
N ASP A 81 -1.97 -3.96 -11.78
CA ASP A 81 -2.14 -4.04 -10.33
C ASP A 81 -2.29 -5.52 -9.93
N ARG A 82 -1.38 -6.07 -9.10
CA ARG A 82 -1.22 -7.50 -8.81
C ARG A 82 -0.70 -7.74 -7.39
N ARG A 83 -1.05 -8.90 -6.80
CA ARG A 83 -0.34 -9.48 -5.64
C ARG A 83 0.28 -10.84 -5.98
N ILE A 84 1.42 -11.16 -5.35
CA ILE A 84 2.37 -12.24 -5.71
C ILE A 84 1.83 -13.65 -5.39
N ARG A 85 2.11 -14.63 -6.27
CA ARG A 85 1.69 -16.04 -6.24
C ARG A 85 2.89 -17.00 -6.13
N ASP A 86 2.71 -18.11 -5.43
CA ASP A 86 3.42 -19.38 -5.69
C ASP A 86 2.47 -20.37 -6.41
N LYS A 87 2.88 -20.84 -7.61
CA LYS A 87 2.40 -21.97 -8.49
C LYS A 87 0.94 -22.47 -8.37
N LEU A 88 0.11 -22.78 -9.38
CA LEU A 88 0.05 -23.08 -10.83
C LEU A 88 -1.46 -22.98 -11.16
N ALA A 89 -2.00 -22.32 -12.20
CA ALA A 89 -2.22 -22.72 -13.61
C ALA A 89 -3.38 -21.79 -14.07
N GLU A 90 -3.43 -21.06 -15.18
CA GLU A 90 -2.61 -20.91 -16.39
C GLU A 90 -1.66 -19.70 -16.28
N PRO A 91 -0.34 -19.85 -16.40
CA PRO A 91 0.60 -18.77 -16.09
C PRO A 91 0.88 -17.80 -17.25
N ASP A 92 0.45 -18.06 -18.49
CA ASP A 92 1.26 -17.58 -19.61
C ASP A 92 0.96 -16.17 -20.09
N ARG A 93 -0.30 -15.70 -20.12
CA ARG A 93 -0.60 -14.36 -20.66
C ARG A 93 -0.19 -13.23 -19.73
N GLU A 94 -0.52 -13.34 -18.44
CA GLU A 94 -0.26 -12.28 -17.47
C GLU A 94 1.21 -12.19 -17.06
N LEU A 95 1.85 -13.33 -16.77
CA LEU A 95 3.27 -13.37 -16.39
C LEU A 95 4.15 -12.97 -17.57
N ALA A 96 3.77 -13.32 -18.82
CA ALA A 96 4.50 -12.87 -20.00
C ALA A 96 4.44 -11.35 -20.19
N ARG A 97 3.35 -10.71 -19.77
CA ARG A 97 3.14 -9.25 -19.90
C ARG A 97 3.63 -8.46 -18.69
N SER A 98 4.07 -9.12 -17.62
CA SER A 98 4.50 -8.46 -16.38
C SER A 98 6.02 -8.36 -16.28
N ASP A 99 6.52 -7.18 -15.91
CA ASP A 99 7.94 -6.94 -15.64
C ASP A 99 8.24 -7.12 -14.14
N PHE A 100 8.75 -8.29 -13.78
CA PHE A 100 9.15 -8.62 -12.41
C PHE A 100 10.33 -7.80 -11.88
N ASN A 101 11.04 -7.05 -12.72
CA ASN A 101 12.08 -6.12 -12.27
C ASN A 101 11.51 -4.75 -11.84
N ARG A 102 10.23 -4.49 -12.13
CA ARG A 102 9.53 -3.24 -11.89
C ARG A 102 8.28 -3.47 -11.04
N VAL A 103 8.47 -3.99 -9.83
CA VAL A 103 7.39 -4.17 -8.86
C VAL A 103 7.37 -3.03 -7.86
N PHE A 104 6.21 -2.42 -7.64
CA PHE A 104 6.00 -1.34 -6.69
C PHE A 104 4.96 -1.74 -5.65
N LEU A 105 5.19 -1.40 -4.38
CA LEU A 105 4.15 -1.49 -3.35
C LEU A 105 3.55 -0.10 -3.13
N ILE A 106 2.24 0.01 -3.15
CA ILE A 106 1.52 1.27 -2.89
C ILE A 106 0.48 1.00 -1.82
N GLY A 107 0.18 1.98 -0.98
CA GLY A 107 -0.97 1.86 -0.10
C GLY A 107 -1.35 3.16 0.59
N ASP A 108 -2.65 3.39 0.72
CA ASP A 108 -3.21 4.57 1.36
C ASP A 108 -3.57 4.31 2.83
N SER A 109 -3.43 5.30 3.71
CA SER A 109 -3.88 5.19 5.11
C SER A 109 -3.31 3.93 5.81
N SER A 110 -4.16 3.05 6.36
CA SER A 110 -3.74 1.77 6.94
C SER A 110 -3.00 0.85 5.95
N GLY A 111 -3.29 0.95 4.66
CA GLY A 111 -2.58 0.24 3.61
C GLY A 111 -1.11 0.68 3.49
N GLY A 112 -0.82 1.95 3.74
CA GLY A 112 0.57 2.44 3.85
C GLY A 112 1.35 1.79 5.00
N ASN A 113 0.67 1.40 6.08
CA ASN A 113 1.29 0.63 7.16
C ASN A 113 1.64 -0.78 6.70
N LEU A 114 0.76 -1.41 5.92
CA LEU A 114 1.00 -2.73 5.34
C LEU A 114 2.14 -2.71 4.33
N VAL A 115 2.26 -1.65 3.51
CA VAL A 115 3.43 -1.45 2.63
C VAL A 115 4.71 -1.55 3.47
N HIS A 116 4.81 -0.78 4.56
CA HIS A 116 6.01 -0.82 5.39
C HIS A 116 6.25 -2.20 6.03
N ALA A 117 5.18 -2.82 6.57
CA ALA A 117 5.25 -4.14 7.19
C ALA A 117 5.70 -5.25 6.21
N VAL A 118 5.45 -5.09 4.91
CA VAL A 118 5.93 -6.00 3.86
C VAL A 118 7.36 -5.66 3.44
N VAL A 119 7.69 -4.37 3.29
CA VAL A 119 9.03 -3.94 2.85
C VAL A 119 10.11 -4.33 3.85
N ALA A 120 9.86 -4.15 5.15
CA ALA A 120 10.85 -4.42 6.20
C ALA A 120 11.43 -5.86 6.14
N PRO A 121 10.62 -6.93 6.09
CA PRO A 121 11.15 -8.29 5.92
C PRO A 121 11.57 -8.61 4.47
N ALA A 122 11.02 -7.93 3.47
CA ALA A 122 11.34 -8.16 2.06
C ALA A 122 12.83 -7.92 1.73
N GLY A 123 13.52 -7.06 2.48
CA GLY A 123 14.96 -6.82 2.34
C GLY A 123 15.85 -7.98 2.80
N GLU A 124 15.31 -8.92 3.58
CA GLU A 124 16.04 -10.02 4.22
C GLU A 124 15.76 -11.39 3.57
N VAL A 125 14.86 -11.45 2.58
CA VAL A 125 14.49 -12.68 1.87
C VAL A 125 14.88 -12.58 0.40
N ASP A 126 15.20 -13.73 -0.21
CA ASP A 126 15.39 -13.79 -1.65
C ASP A 126 14.04 -13.75 -2.36
N LEU A 127 13.78 -12.63 -3.05
CA LEU A 127 12.55 -12.42 -3.82
C LEU A 127 12.66 -12.88 -5.27
N SER A 128 13.82 -13.39 -5.70
CA SER A 128 14.08 -13.75 -7.09
C SER A 128 12.98 -14.66 -7.67
N PRO A 129 12.45 -14.35 -8.88
CA PRO A 129 12.93 -13.35 -9.84
C PRO A 129 12.37 -11.93 -9.64
N VAL A 130 11.66 -11.66 -8.56
CA VAL A 130 11.02 -10.36 -8.30
C VAL A 130 12.01 -9.36 -7.73
N ARG A 131 12.06 -8.16 -8.33
CA ARG A 131 12.73 -6.99 -7.77
C ARG A 131 11.71 -5.96 -7.31
N LEU A 132 11.76 -5.65 -6.01
CA LEU A 132 11.01 -4.53 -5.47
C LEU A 132 11.67 -3.20 -5.88
N ALA A 133 11.10 -2.54 -6.88
CA ALA A 133 11.61 -1.32 -7.50
C ALA A 133 11.26 -0.05 -6.73
N GLY A 134 10.22 -0.08 -5.89
CA GLY A 134 9.87 1.04 -5.03
C GLY A 134 8.69 0.78 -4.10
N ALA A 135 8.53 1.66 -3.11
CA ALA A 135 7.39 1.65 -2.21
C ALA A 135 6.82 3.06 -2.02
N VAL A 136 5.49 3.17 -2.04
CA VAL A 136 4.75 4.44 -2.03
C VAL A 136 3.60 4.40 -1.01
N PRO A 137 3.87 4.55 0.30
CA PRO A 137 2.82 4.81 1.25
C PRO A 137 2.27 6.23 1.10
N VAL A 138 0.97 6.31 0.84
CA VAL A 138 0.22 7.55 0.72
C VAL A 138 -0.51 7.79 2.03
N HIS A 139 -0.16 8.85 2.74
CA HIS A 139 -0.83 9.25 3.97
C HIS A 139 -0.91 8.10 5.00
N PRO A 140 0.21 7.41 5.32
CA PRO A 140 0.15 6.19 6.11
C PRO A 140 -0.44 6.44 7.51
N GLY A 141 -1.19 5.48 8.02
CA GLY A 141 -1.93 5.55 9.29
C GLY A 141 -1.11 5.20 10.52
N PHE A 142 0.16 5.60 10.60
CA PHE A 142 0.98 5.37 11.79
C PHE A 142 0.60 6.33 12.91
N VAL A 143 0.42 5.78 14.12
CA VAL A 143 0.10 6.50 15.35
C VAL A 143 0.86 5.89 16.53
N ARG A 144 0.80 6.53 17.69
CA ARG A 144 1.30 5.99 18.95
C ARG A 144 0.30 6.25 20.07
N SER A 145 0.53 5.72 21.25
CA SER A 145 -0.32 5.97 22.42
C SER A 145 -0.36 7.45 22.80
N VAL A 146 0.77 8.14 22.67
CA VAL A 146 0.93 9.57 22.96
C VAL A 146 0.54 10.43 21.76
N ARG A 147 -0.50 11.27 21.94
CA ARG A 147 -0.98 12.19 20.89
C ARG A 147 0.08 13.18 20.44
N SER A 148 0.16 13.34 19.12
CA SER A 148 0.82 14.45 18.44
C SER A 148 0.08 15.78 18.65
N GLU A 149 0.71 16.91 18.33
CA GLU A 149 0.06 18.23 18.47
C GLU A 149 -1.08 18.41 17.46
N SER A 150 -0.94 17.83 16.26
CA SER A 150 -2.04 17.82 15.28
C SER A 150 -3.25 17.02 15.79
N GLU A 151 -3.05 15.88 16.44
CA GLU A 151 -4.14 15.09 17.02
C GLU A 151 -4.86 15.82 18.18
N LYS A 152 -4.21 16.78 18.85
CA LYS A 152 -4.83 17.56 19.93
C LYS A 152 -5.71 18.69 19.41
N ARG A 153 -5.56 19.08 18.14
CA ARG A 153 -6.22 20.24 17.54
C ARG A 153 -7.42 19.81 16.70
N LYS A 154 -8.62 20.17 17.16
CA LYS A 154 -9.90 19.83 16.50
C LYS A 154 -10.03 20.33 15.05
N GLU A 155 -9.29 21.37 14.68
CA GLU A 155 -9.30 21.90 13.31
C GLU A 155 -8.77 20.91 12.26
N PHE A 156 -8.00 19.89 12.66
CA PHE A 156 -7.55 18.82 11.77
C PHE A 156 -8.50 17.61 11.75
N GLU A 157 -9.55 17.61 12.59
CA GLU A 157 -10.61 16.61 12.47
C GLU A 157 -11.47 16.91 11.25
N THR A 158 -11.87 15.84 10.55
CA THR A 158 -12.77 15.93 9.41
C THR A 158 -13.95 14.99 9.62
N PRO A 159 -15.07 15.14 8.87
CA PRO A 159 -16.15 14.16 8.88
C PRO A 159 -15.71 12.73 8.55
N PHE A 160 -14.55 12.57 7.90
CA PHE A 160 -14.00 11.29 7.50
C PHE A 160 -12.98 10.71 8.50
N LEU A 161 -12.44 11.53 9.40
CA LEU A 161 -11.42 11.11 10.36
C LEU A 161 -11.38 12.04 11.58
N THR A 162 -11.78 11.52 12.73
CA THR A 162 -11.62 12.15 14.04
C THR A 162 -10.67 11.32 14.92
N VAL A 163 -10.20 11.89 16.03
CA VAL A 163 -9.35 11.16 16.98
C VAL A 163 -10.08 9.95 17.57
N ASP A 164 -11.38 10.11 17.87
CA ASP A 164 -12.24 9.03 18.37
C ASP A 164 -12.40 7.90 17.33
N MET A 165 -12.55 8.25 16.04
CA MET A 165 -12.60 7.25 14.97
C MET A 165 -11.29 6.47 14.87
N VAL A 166 -10.14 7.15 14.91
CA VAL A 166 -8.81 6.51 14.91
C VAL A 166 -8.71 5.50 16.05
N ASP A 167 -9.11 5.89 17.26
CA ASP A 167 -9.06 5.02 18.43
C ASP A 167 -9.93 3.78 18.28
N LYS A 168 -11.16 3.95 17.79
CA LYS A 168 -12.08 2.84 17.56
C LYS A 168 -11.57 1.90 16.47
N PHE A 169 -11.07 2.43 15.35
CA PHE A 169 -10.51 1.61 14.29
C PHE A 169 -9.36 0.76 14.79
N LEU A 170 -8.44 1.34 15.57
CA LEU A 170 -7.31 0.61 16.11
C LEU A 170 -7.70 -0.41 17.19
N ALA A 171 -8.66 -0.07 18.05
CA ALA A 171 -9.18 -1.01 19.04
C ALA A 171 -9.86 -2.23 18.40
N MET A 172 -10.48 -2.06 17.23
CA MET A 172 -11.08 -3.16 16.46
C MET A 172 -10.04 -3.95 15.65
N ALA A 173 -9.01 -3.29 15.16
CA ALA A 173 -8.02 -3.88 14.27
C ALA A 173 -6.90 -4.64 14.99
N LEU A 174 -6.44 -4.14 16.14
CA LEU A 174 -5.30 -4.68 16.85
C LEU A 174 -5.69 -5.90 17.70
N PRO A 175 -4.75 -6.85 17.93
CA PRO A 175 -5.00 -7.97 18.84
C PRO A 175 -5.44 -7.49 20.23
N ARG A 176 -6.37 -8.21 20.86
CA ARG A 176 -6.84 -7.89 22.22
C ARG A 176 -5.66 -7.76 23.19
N GLY A 177 -5.66 -6.70 24.00
CA GLY A 177 -4.57 -6.37 24.92
C GLY A 177 -3.44 -5.54 24.31
N SER A 178 -3.44 -5.33 22.99
CA SER A 178 -2.49 -4.42 22.34
C SER A 178 -2.83 -2.96 22.62
N THR A 179 -1.81 -2.12 22.64
CA THR A 179 -1.95 -0.66 22.65
C THR A 179 -1.69 -0.09 21.26
N LYS A 180 -1.87 1.23 21.08
CA LYS A 180 -1.50 1.94 19.85
C LYS A 180 0.01 1.93 19.58
N ASP A 181 0.83 1.49 20.54
CA ASP A 181 2.26 1.29 20.35
C ASP A 181 2.61 -0.07 19.71
N HIS A 182 1.60 -0.82 19.25
CA HIS A 182 1.81 -2.03 18.46
C HIS A 182 2.71 -1.74 17.23
N PRO A 183 3.62 -2.64 16.83
CA PRO A 183 4.59 -2.38 15.76
C PRO A 183 3.98 -1.98 14.41
N ILE A 184 2.76 -2.45 14.10
CA ILE A 184 2.06 -2.10 12.85
C ILE A 184 1.54 -0.64 12.83
N THR A 185 1.37 -0.02 14.00
CA THR A 185 0.87 1.36 14.15
C THR A 185 1.99 2.30 14.57
N CYS A 186 2.95 1.85 15.38
CA CYS A 186 4.01 2.68 15.93
C CYS A 186 5.41 2.17 15.52
N LEU A 187 5.91 2.64 14.38
CA LEU A 187 7.23 2.26 13.85
C LEU A 187 8.43 2.83 14.61
N MET A 188 8.18 3.74 15.54
CA MET A 188 9.20 4.40 16.35
C MET A 188 9.05 4.09 17.84
N GLY A 189 8.18 3.14 18.20
CA GLY A 189 8.01 2.66 19.57
C GLY A 189 9.07 1.63 19.95
N GLU A 190 9.13 1.29 21.23
CA GLU A 190 10.10 0.30 21.76
C GLU A 190 9.94 -1.10 21.13
N ALA A 191 8.72 -1.45 20.71
CA ALA A 191 8.41 -2.72 20.06
C ALA A 191 8.75 -2.73 18.56
N ALA A 192 9.17 -1.61 17.98
CA ALA A 192 9.49 -1.54 16.56
C ALA A 192 10.77 -2.35 16.25
N PRO A 193 10.79 -3.12 15.15
CA PRO A 193 11.96 -3.92 14.81
C PRO A 193 13.21 -3.05 14.59
N PRO A 194 14.41 -3.54 14.93
CA PRO A 194 15.65 -2.81 14.70
C PRO A 194 15.88 -2.61 13.21
N LEU A 195 16.18 -1.38 12.82
CA LEU A 195 16.25 -0.98 11.41
C LEU A 195 17.68 -0.99 10.86
N SER A 196 18.65 -1.32 11.70
CA SER A 196 20.04 -1.51 11.28
C SER A 196 20.13 -2.76 10.41
N GLY A 197 20.58 -2.60 9.16
CA GLY A 197 20.80 -3.71 8.23
C GLY A 197 19.67 -3.93 7.21
N MET A 198 18.47 -3.41 7.45
CA MET A 198 17.34 -3.55 6.52
C MET A 198 17.63 -2.89 5.18
N LYS A 199 17.40 -3.65 4.10
CA LYS A 199 17.47 -3.16 2.72
C LYS A 199 16.11 -2.65 2.28
N PHE A 200 15.98 -1.34 2.12
CA PHE A 200 14.78 -0.72 1.59
C PHE A 200 14.93 -0.40 0.09
N PRO A 201 13.88 -0.58 -0.73
CA PRO A 201 13.85 -0.04 -2.08
C PRO A 201 13.73 1.50 -2.03
N PRO A 202 13.84 2.20 -3.17
CA PRO A 202 13.41 3.60 -3.27
C PRO A 202 12.03 3.81 -2.65
N TYR A 203 11.89 4.81 -1.80
CA TYR A 203 10.71 4.99 -0.94
C TYR A 203 10.17 6.41 -1.08
N MET A 204 8.92 6.56 -1.48
CA MET A 204 8.26 7.85 -1.66
C MET A 204 7.07 7.95 -0.71
N VAL A 205 7.15 8.83 0.30
CA VAL A 205 6.06 9.03 1.27
C VAL A 205 5.28 10.29 0.89
N ALA A 206 3.97 10.15 0.67
CA ALA A 206 3.09 11.30 0.46
C ALA A 206 2.39 11.68 1.77
N VAL A 207 2.46 12.94 2.19
CA VAL A 207 1.87 13.44 3.44
C VAL A 207 0.98 14.65 3.14
N ALA A 208 -0.28 14.60 3.58
CA ALA A 208 -1.22 15.71 3.43
C ALA A 208 -0.97 16.72 4.56
N GLU A 209 -0.86 17.99 4.19
CA GLU A 209 -0.53 19.10 5.10
C GLU A 209 -1.56 19.28 6.22
N ASN A 210 -2.84 19.05 5.90
CA ASN A 210 -3.97 19.24 6.80
C ASN A 210 -4.47 17.93 7.42
N ASP A 211 -3.63 16.89 7.45
CA ASP A 211 -4.03 15.62 8.04
C ASP A 211 -3.93 15.61 9.58
N LEU A 212 -4.92 15.00 10.23
CA LEU A 212 -4.98 14.80 11.68
C LEU A 212 -3.71 14.17 12.28
N ILE A 213 -3.06 13.28 11.54
CA ILE A 213 -1.92 12.49 11.98
C ILE A 213 -0.63 12.87 11.24
N LYS A 214 -0.57 14.10 10.70
CA LYS A 214 0.56 14.57 9.87
C LYS A 214 1.92 14.47 10.55
N GLU A 215 2.01 14.72 11.85
CA GLU A 215 3.29 14.73 12.57
C GLU A 215 3.93 13.34 12.66
N MET A 216 3.12 12.29 12.85
CA MET A 216 3.63 10.93 12.83
C MET A 216 4.11 10.53 11.43
N ARG A 217 3.42 11.01 10.39
CA ARG A 217 3.82 10.76 8.99
C ARG A 217 5.11 11.50 8.62
N LEU A 218 5.26 12.75 9.05
CA LEU A 218 6.52 13.49 8.91
C LEU A 218 7.65 12.83 9.69
N GLY A 219 7.36 12.34 10.91
CA GLY A 219 8.28 11.56 11.72
C GLY A 219 8.78 10.32 10.98
N LEU A 220 7.87 9.57 10.33
CA LEU A 220 8.24 8.47 9.45
C LEU A 220 9.11 8.93 8.29
N THR A 221 8.74 9.98 7.57
CA THR A 221 9.52 10.48 6.43
C THR A 221 10.94 10.84 6.87
N ILE A 222 11.11 11.54 7.98
CA ILE A 222 12.42 11.87 8.56
C ILE A 222 13.19 10.61 8.96
N TRP A 223 12.51 9.66 9.62
CA TRP A 223 13.10 8.40 10.05
C TRP A 223 13.59 7.55 8.87
N ILE A 224 12.83 7.53 7.77
CA ILE A 224 13.19 6.83 6.53
C ILE A 224 14.33 7.58 5.85
N MET A 225 14.21 8.91 5.69
CA MET A 225 15.22 9.72 5.03
C MET A 225 16.58 9.60 5.73
N LYS A 226 16.65 9.74 7.06
CA LYS A 226 17.91 9.60 7.82
C LYS A 226 18.62 8.26 7.59
N ARG A 227 17.92 7.23 7.10
CA ARG A 227 18.46 5.89 6.84
C ARG A 227 18.61 5.58 5.34
N LEU A 228 17.86 6.24 4.46
CA LEU A 228 17.98 6.18 2.99
C LEU A 228 18.94 7.22 2.39
N THR A 229 19.30 8.28 3.11
CA THR A 229 20.23 9.36 2.69
C THR A 229 21.70 8.89 2.61
N ARG A 230 21.95 7.74 1.97
CA ARG A 230 23.08 7.66 1.05
C ARG A 230 22.72 8.25 -0.34
N HIS A 231 21.45 8.54 -0.66
CA HIS A 231 21.05 8.95 -2.03
C HIS A 231 19.93 10.01 -2.19
N VAL A 232 19.80 11.03 -1.33
CA VAL A 232 18.81 12.11 -1.61
C VAL A 232 19.42 13.16 -2.55
N ILE A 233 18.86 13.25 -3.76
CA ILE A 233 19.06 14.37 -4.69
C ILE A 233 18.12 15.49 -4.23
N ASN A 234 18.72 16.64 -3.90
CA ASN A 234 17.99 17.86 -3.55
C ASN A 234 17.50 18.49 -4.86
N MET A 235 16.20 18.65 -5.03
CA MET A 235 15.66 19.50 -6.10
C MET A 235 15.23 20.82 -5.47
N SER A 236 16.05 21.83 -5.69
CA SER A 236 15.80 23.25 -5.40
C SER A 236 14.70 23.82 -6.29
#